data_AF-A0A2S9MBD3-F1
#
_entry.id   AF-A0A2S9MBD3-F1
#
_cell.length_a   1.000
_cell.length_b   1.000
_cell.length_c   1.000
_cell.angle_alpha   90.00
_cell.angle_beta   90.00
_cell.angle_gamma   90.00
#
_symmetry.space_group_name_H-M   'P 1'
#
loop_
_entity.id
_entity.type
_entity.pdbx_description
1 polymer ?
#
loop_
_entity_poly.entity_id
_entity_poly.type
_entity_poly.pdbx_seq_one_letter_code
_entity_poly.pdbx_strand_id
1 'polypeptide(L)'
;MALTPEKREALMLARKRIAAERSRYICFALESVTIKRPDLTEAAIELRRYISDKLGSRHVGLRSWQQRNGFGDRGDAQLRLDRLAWIDWMLDEPKEA
;
A
#
# COMPACT_ATOMS: atom_id res chain seq x y z
N MET A 1 12.05 -3.95 -5.85
CA MET A 1 12.54 -3.35 -4.59
C MET A 1 12.76 -4.49 -3.61
N ALA A 2 13.92 -4.58 -2.98
CA ALA A 2 14.15 -5.58 -1.94
C ALA A 2 13.31 -5.28 -0.68
N LEU A 3 12.67 -6.31 -0.13
CA LEU A 3 11.80 -6.21 1.02
C LEU A 3 12.59 -6.35 2.33
N THR A 4 13.12 -5.23 2.83
CA THR A 4 13.83 -5.17 4.11
C THR A 4 12.88 -5.46 5.28
N PRO A 5 13.40 -5.83 6.48
CA PRO A 5 12.57 -6.02 7.67
C PRO A 5 11.68 -4.81 7.99
N GLU A 6 12.20 -3.60 7.84
CA GLU A 6 11.49 -2.35 8.12
C GLU A 6 10.34 -2.14 7.14
N LYS A 7 10.54 -2.45 5.85
CA LYS A 7 9.48 -2.37 4.84
C LYS A 7 8.40 -3.41 5.09
N ARG A 8 8.79 -4.63 5.46
CA ARG A 8 7.84 -5.68 5.84
C ARG A 8 7.02 -5.25 7.06
N GLU A 9 7.66 -4.68 8.07
CA GLU A 9 6.96 -4.16 9.25
C GLU A 9 6.00 -3.02 8.90
N ALA A 10 6.45 -2.04 8.11
CA ALA A 10 5.62 -0.93 7.66
C ALA A 10 4.37 -1.42 6.89
N LEU A 11 4.54 -2.41 6.00
CA LEU A 11 3.44 -3.04 5.27
C LEU A 11 2.48 -3.80 6.20
N MET A 12 2.99 -4.56 7.17
CA MET A 12 2.13 -5.25 8.15
C MET A 12 1.30 -4.25 8.97
N LEU A 13 1.89 -3.13 9.39
CA LEU A 13 1.18 -2.08 10.12
C LEU A 13 0.15 -1.38 9.22
N ALA A 14 0.50 -1.07 7.97
CA ALA A 14 -0.44 -0.50 7.01
C ALA A 14 -1.63 -1.45 6.74
N ARG A 15 -1.36 -2.75 6.57
CA ARG A 15 -2.38 -3.79 6.41
C ARG A 15 -3.38 -3.80 7.56
N LYS A 16 -2.88 -3.83 8.81
CA LYS A 16 -3.72 -3.79 10.02
C LYS A 16 -4.64 -2.57 10.03
N ARG A 17 -4.15 -1.41 9.59
CA ARG A 17 -4.95 -0.17 9.52
C ARG A 17 -6.05 -0.25 8.47
N ILE A 18 -5.77 -0.77 7.29
CA ILE A 18 -6.77 -0.94 6.22
C ILE A 18 -7.82 -1.98 6.60
N ALA A 19 -7.39 -3.09 7.21
CA ALA A 19 -8.29 -4.13 7.69
C ALA A 19 -9.26 -3.60 8.75
N ALA A 20 -8.78 -2.74 9.65
CA ALA A 20 -9.58 -2.05 10.66
C ALA A 20 -10.31 -0.80 10.15
N GLU A 21 -10.31 -0.55 8.82
CA GLU A 21 -10.96 0.59 8.16
C GLU A 21 -10.49 1.97 8.65
N ARG A 22 -9.34 2.03 9.33
CA ARG A 22 -8.73 3.28 9.82
C ARG A 22 -8.00 4.05 8.73
N SER A 23 -7.87 3.49 7.54
CA SER A 23 -7.19 4.12 6.41
C SER A 23 -7.78 3.62 5.10
N ARG A 24 -8.28 4.57 4.29
CA ARG A 24 -8.87 4.27 2.97
C ARG A 24 -7.81 4.03 1.89
N TYR A 25 -6.60 4.53 2.03
CA TYR A 25 -5.55 4.41 1.01
C TYR A 25 -4.28 3.81 1.60
N ILE A 26 -3.56 3.00 0.82
CA ILE A 26 -2.30 2.38 1.26
C ILE A 26 -1.26 3.46 1.62
N CYS A 27 -1.12 4.51 0.80
CA CYS A 27 -0.19 5.61 1.07
C CYS A 27 -0.51 6.35 2.38
N PHE A 28 -1.79 6.59 2.69
CA PHE A 28 -2.18 7.21 3.97
C PHE A 28 -2.02 6.26 5.15
N ALA A 29 -2.21 4.96 4.95
CA ALA A 29 -1.91 3.96 5.96
C ALA A 29 -0.40 3.98 6.30
N LEU A 30 0.47 4.05 5.29
CA LEU A 30 1.92 4.15 5.45
C LEU A 30 2.35 5.48 6.10
N GLU A 31 1.76 6.60 5.71
CA GLU A 31 2.01 7.90 6.35
C GLU A 31 1.59 7.90 7.82
N SER A 32 0.48 7.24 8.14
CA SER A 32 0.07 7.07 9.54
C SER A 32 1.02 6.18 10.34
N VAL A 33 1.74 5.26 9.68
CA VAL A 33 2.77 4.43 10.33
C VAL A 33 3.96 5.29 10.72
N THR A 34 4.43 6.19 9.86
CA THR A 34 5.60 7.04 10.15
C THR A 34 5.36 7.99 11.33
N ILE A 35 4.12 8.45 11.52
CA ILE A 35 3.74 9.26 12.69
C ILE A 35 3.93 8.49 14.01
N LYS A 36 3.64 7.18 14.00
CA LYS A 36 3.71 6.34 15.21
C LYS A 36 5.05 5.62 15.38
N ARG A 37 5.75 5.41 14.27
CA ARG A 37 7.02 4.69 14.16
C ARG A 37 7.95 5.49 13.25
N PRO A 38 8.54 6.60 13.76
CA PRO A 38 9.44 7.44 12.97
C PRO A 38 10.65 6.67 12.43
N ASP A 39 11.05 5.59 13.09
CA ASP A 39 12.07 4.64 12.66
C ASP A 39 11.75 3.96 11.31
N LEU A 40 10.47 3.89 10.92
CA LEU A 40 10.04 3.30 9.65
C LEU A 40 9.86 4.32 8.52
N THR A 41 10.29 5.58 8.73
CA THR A 41 10.02 6.68 7.78
C THR A 41 10.59 6.41 6.39
N GLU A 42 11.86 6.04 6.27
CA GLU A 42 12.48 5.81 4.96
C GLU A 42 11.82 4.62 4.25
N ALA A 43 11.60 3.52 4.98
CA ALA A 43 10.90 2.34 4.45
C ALA A 43 9.49 2.70 3.90
N ALA A 44 8.72 3.51 4.64
CA ALA A 44 7.41 3.94 4.20
C ALA A 44 7.46 4.90 2.99
N ILE A 45 8.47 5.77 2.90
CA ILE A 45 8.69 6.64 1.74
C ILE A 45 8.98 5.81 0.49
N GLU A 46 9.89 4.85 0.59
CA GLU A 46 10.22 3.96 -0.53
C GLU A 46 9.02 3.15 -1.00
N LEU A 47 8.23 2.59 -0.07
CA LEU A 47 6.99 1.89 -0.38
C LEU A 47 5.98 2.79 -1.09
N ARG A 48 5.79 4.04 -0.62
CA ARG A 48 4.90 5.01 -1.26
C ARG A 48 5.36 5.35 -2.68
N ARG A 49 6.67 5.51 -2.90
CA ARG A 49 7.25 5.73 -4.23
C ARG A 49 6.95 4.55 -5.15
N TYR A 50 7.24 3.33 -4.69
CA TYR A 50 6.96 2.12 -5.45
C TYR A 50 5.48 1.99 -5.86
N ILE A 51 4.55 2.22 -4.92
CA ILE A 51 3.10 2.20 -5.22
C ILE A 51 2.74 3.27 -6.24
N SER A 52 3.27 4.49 -6.09
CA SER A 52 3.00 5.60 -7.02
C SER A 52 3.48 5.28 -8.42
N ASP A 53 4.66 4.66 -8.56
CA ASP A 53 5.22 4.24 -9.84
C ASP A 53 4.37 3.16 -10.49
N LYS A 54 3.88 2.17 -9.72
CA LYS A 54 2.97 1.13 -10.23
C LYS A 54 1.61 1.68 -10.67
N LEU A 55 1.14 2.75 -10.03
CA LEU A 55 -0.09 3.45 -10.42
C LEU A 55 0.12 4.46 -11.54
N GLY A 56 1.37 4.71 -11.94
CA GLY A 56 1.75 5.69 -12.96
C GLY A 56 1.64 7.15 -12.52
N SER A 57 1.33 7.43 -11.26
CA SER A 57 1.27 8.80 -10.70
C SER A 57 1.11 8.79 -9.18
N ARG A 58 1.71 9.79 -8.52
CA ARG A 58 1.57 10.04 -7.06
C ARG A 58 0.16 10.47 -6.64
N HIS A 59 -0.67 10.94 -7.58
CA HIS A 59 -2.03 11.42 -7.31
C HIS A 59 -3.11 10.42 -7.71
N VAL A 60 -2.71 9.26 -8.26
CA VAL A 60 -3.65 8.21 -8.66
C VAL A 60 -3.80 7.22 -7.53
N GLY A 61 -5.03 7.07 -7.03
CA GLY A 61 -5.37 5.99 -6.11
C GLY A 61 -5.72 4.70 -6.87
N LEU A 62 -5.69 3.57 -6.16
CA LEU A 62 -6.02 2.26 -6.74
C LEU A 62 -7.37 2.25 -7.47
N ARG A 63 -8.42 2.90 -6.91
CA ARG A 63 -9.73 3.00 -7.56
C ARG A 63 -9.64 3.64 -8.95
N SER A 64 -8.98 4.79 -9.05
CA SER A 64 -8.84 5.51 -10.32
C SER A 64 -8.01 4.72 -11.32
N TRP A 65 -6.97 4.02 -10.86
CA TRP A 65 -6.18 3.12 -11.72
C TRP A 65 -7.02 1.95 -12.22
N GLN A 66 -7.79 1.29 -11.35
CA GLN A 66 -8.67 0.18 -11.73
C GLN A 66 -9.72 0.61 -12.76
N GLN A 67 -10.35 1.78 -12.57
CA GLN A 67 -11.31 2.33 -13.52
C GLN A 67 -10.68 2.57 -14.90
N ARG A 68 -9.47 3.15 -14.94
CA ARG A 68 -8.73 3.38 -16.20
C ARG A 68 -8.32 2.09 -16.92
N ASN A 69 -8.16 1.00 -16.18
CA ASN A 69 -7.78 -0.30 -16.72
C ASN A 69 -8.98 -1.24 -16.95
N GLY A 70 -10.21 -0.71 -16.97
CA GLY A 70 -11.40 -1.48 -17.38
C GLY A 70 -12.01 -2.39 -16.31
N PHE A 71 -11.60 -2.26 -15.04
CA PHE A 71 -12.15 -3.07 -13.94
C PHE A 71 -13.54 -2.61 -13.44
N GLY A 72 -14.10 -1.52 -14.01
CA GLY A 72 -15.39 -0.97 -13.62
C GLY A 72 -15.42 -0.36 -12.22
N ASP A 73 -16.63 -0.06 -11.72
CA ASP A 73 -16.82 0.34 -10.32
C ASP A 73 -16.95 -0.90 -9.43
N ARG A 74 -15.95 -1.15 -8.59
CA ARG A 74 -15.90 -2.35 -7.74
C ARG A 74 -16.58 -2.16 -6.38
N GLY A 75 -16.98 -0.93 -6.04
CA GLY A 75 -17.52 -0.58 -4.72
C GLY A 75 -16.47 -0.57 -3.61
N ASP A 76 -16.78 0.09 -2.49
CA ASP A 76 -15.81 0.37 -1.42
C ASP A 76 -15.31 -0.89 -0.69
N ALA A 77 -16.19 -1.89 -0.51
CA ALA A 77 -15.84 -3.15 0.13
C ALA A 77 -14.83 -3.96 -0.69
N GLN A 78 -15.05 -4.11 -2.01
CA GLN A 78 -14.10 -4.82 -2.88
C GLN A 78 -12.79 -4.05 -3.01
N LEU A 79 -12.84 -2.73 -3.14
CA LEU A 79 -11.62 -1.90 -3.13
C LEU A 79 -10.80 -2.11 -1.86
N ARG A 80 -11.44 -2.36 -0.72
CA ARG A 80 -10.72 -2.66 0.54
C ARG A 80 -9.99 -3.99 0.44
N LEU A 81 -10.68 -5.03 -0.06
CA LEU A 81 -10.06 -6.34 -0.30
C LEU A 81 -8.91 -6.24 -1.30
N ASP A 82 -9.07 -5.47 -2.38
CA ASP A 82 -8.01 -5.28 -3.39
C ASP A 82 -6.78 -4.56 -2.80
N ARG A 83 -6.98 -3.57 -1.92
CA ARG A 83 -5.89 -2.92 -1.17
C ARG A 83 -5.16 -3.90 -0.25
N LEU A 84 -5.90 -4.78 0.44
CA LEU A 84 -5.32 -5.80 1.30
C LEU A 84 -4.55 -6.85 0.49
N ALA A 85 -5.14 -7.35 -0.60
CA ALA A 85 -4.52 -8.29 -1.51
C ALA A 85 -3.23 -7.73 -2.13
N TRP A 86 -3.20 -6.43 -2.45
CA TRP A 86 -1.98 -5.80 -2.92
C TRP A 86 -0.90 -5.75 -1.83
N ILE A 87 -1.25 -5.41 -0.59
CA ILE A 87 -0.28 -5.47 0.51
C ILE A 87 0.22 -6.89 0.73
N ASP A 88 -0.67 -7.88 0.68
CA ASP A 88 -0.33 -9.29 0.84
C ASP A 88 0.63 -9.74 -0.28
N TRP A 89 0.34 -9.37 -1.52
CA TRP A 89 1.27 -9.59 -2.64
C TRP A 89 2.65 -8.92 -2.44
N MET A 90 2.70 -7.70 -1.89
CA MET A 90 3.97 -7.03 -1.57
C MET A 90 4.72 -7.70 -0.41
N LEU A 91 4.01 -8.31 0.54
CA LEU A 91 4.60 -9.04 1.66
C LEU A 91 5.15 -10.40 1.23
N ASP A 92 4.48 -11.02 0.26
CA ASP A 92 4.84 -12.33 -0.30
C ASP A 92 5.92 -12.23 -1.38
N GLU A 93 6.20 -11.04 -1.94
CA GLU A 93 7.23 -10.85 -2.98
C GLU A 93 8.62 -11.30 -2.48
N PRO A 94 9.21 -12.38 -3.03
CA PRO A 94 10.63 -12.67 -2.91
C PRO A 94 11.29 -12.08 -4.15
N LYS A 95 11.72 -10.82 -4.11
CA LYS A 95 12.40 -10.21 -5.25
C LYS A 95 13.84 -9.84 -4.93
N GLU A 96 14.64 -10.89 -5.18
CA GLU A 96 16.08 -11.01 -5.40
C GLU A 96 16.98 -11.22 -4.17
N ALA A 97 17.64 -12.38 -4.20
CA ALA A 97 18.92 -12.68 -3.58
C ALA A 97 20.06 -12.21 -4.50
#